data_AF-A0A2G5J4S9-F1
#
_entry.id   AF-A0A2G5J4S9-F1
#
_cell.length_a   1.000
_cell.length_b   1.000
_cell.length_c   1.000
_cell.angle_alpha   90.00
_cell.angle_beta   90.00
_cell.angle_gamma   90.00
#
_symmetry.space_group_name_H-M   'P 1'
#
loop_
_entity.id
_entity.type
_entity.pdbx_description
1 polymer ?
#
loop_
_entity_poly.entity_id
_entity_poly.type
_entity_poly.pdbx_seq_one_letter_code
_entity_poly.pdbx_strand_id
1 'polypeptide(L)'
;MGIDGHVPDGATEITTGQANRVWHMGGREPYILKHYSDPARTANEAAALALLTHHRGPSPRLLHADVERQPAWTAQSVVRA
;
A
#
# COMPACT_ATOMS: atom_id res chain seq x y z
N MET A 1 9.12 -7.77 9.57
CA MET A 1 9.02 -6.30 9.50
C MET A 1 7.68 -5.90 10.07
N GLY A 2 7.64 -4.97 11.03
CA GLY A 2 6.39 -4.37 11.48
C GLY A 2 6.11 -3.14 10.63
N ILE A 3 5.35 -3.29 9.56
CA ILE A 3 4.83 -2.14 8.79
C ILE A 3 3.60 -1.66 9.56
N ASP A 4 3.60 -0.41 10.01
CA ASP A 4 2.56 0.17 10.88
C ASP A 4 1.78 1.32 10.22
N GLY A 5 2.06 1.57 8.94
CA GLY A 5 1.43 2.61 8.14
C GLY A 5 1.97 4.02 8.37
N HIS A 6 3.01 4.17 9.21
CA HIS A 6 3.66 5.46 9.41
C HIS A 6 4.49 5.85 8.17
N VAL A 7 4.45 7.14 7.81
CA VAL A 7 5.28 7.72 6.74
C VAL A 7 6.51 8.34 7.40
N PRO A 8 7.71 7.75 7.28
CA PRO A 8 8.92 8.28 7.88
C PRO A 8 9.44 9.50 7.12
N ASP A 9 10.26 10.30 7.80
CA ASP A 9 10.99 11.40 7.18
C ASP A 9 11.88 10.86 6.05
N GLY A 10 11.71 11.43 4.85
CA GLY A 10 12.43 11.00 3.63
C GLY A 10 11.68 10.01 2.75
N ALA A 11 10.46 9.59 3.12
CA ALA A 11 9.58 8.88 2.19
C ALA A 11 9.29 9.75 0.96
N THR A 12 9.33 9.15 -0.24
CA THR A 12 9.07 9.89 -1.48
C THR A 12 7.59 9.82 -1.80
N GLU A 13 6.87 10.94 -1.68
CA GLU A 13 5.47 11.00 -2.12
C GLU A 13 5.41 10.90 -3.65
N ILE A 14 4.56 10.00 -4.14
CA ILE A 14 4.26 9.82 -5.55
C ILE A 14 2.89 10.46 -5.79
N THR A 15 2.88 11.56 -6.53
CA THR A 15 1.63 12.19 -6.96
C THR A 15 1.01 11.38 -8.10
N THR A 16 -0.05 10.63 -7.83
CA THR A 16 -0.70 9.76 -8.81
C THR A 16 -1.93 10.39 -9.48
N GLY A 17 -2.34 11.60 -9.07
CA GLY A 17 -3.62 12.19 -9.46
C GLY A 17 -4.85 11.43 -8.93
N GLN A 18 -4.64 10.43 -8.08
CA GLN A 18 -5.69 9.64 -7.45
C GLN A 18 -6.13 10.27 -6.12
N ALA A 19 -7.26 9.80 -5.59
CA ALA A 19 -7.81 10.28 -4.33
C ALA A 19 -7.04 9.80 -3.07
N ASN A 20 -6.14 8.83 -3.22
CA ASN A 20 -5.25 8.35 -2.17
C ASN A 20 -3.88 9.03 -2.27
N ARG A 21 -3.24 9.21 -1.11
CA ARG A 21 -1.84 9.63 -1.04
C ARG A 21 -0.95 8.40 -1.08
N VAL A 22 0.14 8.48 -1.82
CA VAL A 22 0.98 7.33 -2.14
C VAL A 22 2.43 7.70 -1.87
N TRP A 23 3.17 6.81 -1.22
CA TRP A 23 4.59 6.99 -0.97
C TRP A 23 5.38 5.76 -1.42
N HIS A 24 6.53 6.01 -2.04
CA HIS A 24 7.57 5.00 -2.19
C HIS A 24 8.46 4.99 -0.95
N MET A 25 8.46 3.85 -0.28
CA MET A 25 9.24 3.58 0.92
C MET A 25 10.51 2.87 0.46
N GLY A 26 11.63 3.60 0.45
CA GLY A 26 12.93 3.07 0.06
C GLY A 26 13.55 2.13 1.10
N GLY A 27 14.79 1.72 0.86
CA GLY A 27 15.56 0.86 1.76
C GLY A 27 15.82 -0.54 1.20
N ARG A 28 16.15 -1.48 2.08
CA ARG A 28 16.54 -2.85 1.71
C ARG A 28 15.39 -3.64 1.09
N GLU A 29 14.18 -3.45 1.60
CA GLU A 29 12.95 -4.04 1.05
C GLU A 29 11.98 -2.90 0.74
N PRO A 30 12.04 -2.34 -0.48
CA PRO A 30 11.21 -1.21 -0.83
C PRO A 30 9.75 -1.63 -1.01
N TYR A 31 8.84 -0.74 -0.65
CA TYR A 31 7.39 -0.96 -0.77
C TYR A 31 6.66 0.34 -1.10
N ILE A 32 5.41 0.21 -1.53
CA ILE A 32 4.50 1.35 -1.72
C ILE A 32 3.55 1.38 -0.55
N LEU A 33 3.49 2.52 0.15
CA LEU A 33 2.51 2.81 1.18
C LEU A 33 1.42 3.69 0.58
N LYS A 34 0.16 3.35 0.80
CA LYS A 34 -0.99 4.14 0.34
C LYS A 34 -1.87 4.48 1.54
N HIS A 35 -2.23 5.75 1.67
CA HIS A 35 -3.22 6.22 2.65
C HIS A 35 -4.49 6.64 1.94
N TYR A 36 -5.62 6.26 2.52
CA TYR A 36 -6.93 6.51 1.97
C TYR A 36 -7.73 7.37 2.93
N SER A 37 -8.49 8.30 2.36
CA SER A 37 -9.52 9.04 3.08
C SER A 37 -10.78 8.19 3.32
N ASP A 38 -10.99 7.14 2.52
CA ASP A 38 -12.12 6.22 2.60
C ASP A 38 -11.65 4.80 2.97
N PRO A 39 -11.98 4.30 4.18
CA PRO A 39 -11.66 2.94 4.61
C PRO A 39 -12.20 1.84 3.69
N ALA A 40 -13.35 2.05 3.04
CA ALA A 40 -13.92 1.05 2.13
C ALA A 40 -13.02 0.84 0.90
N ARG A 41 -12.36 1.89 0.42
CA ARG A 41 -11.36 1.79 -0.65
C ARG A 41 -10.14 0.98 -0.22
N THR A 42 -9.68 1.18 1.01
CA THR A 42 -8.57 0.40 1.59
C THR A 42 -8.92 -1.09 1.64
N ALA A 43 -10.10 -1.42 2.16
CA ALA A 43 -10.57 -2.81 2.25
C ALA A 43 -10.70 -3.47 0.87
N ASN A 44 -11.28 -2.76 -0.11
CA ASN A 44 -11.43 -3.25 -1.47
C ASN A 44 -10.07 -3.52 -2.13
N GLU A 45 -9.09 -2.64 -1.97
CA GLU A 45 -7.76 -2.84 -2.53
C GLU A 45 -7.02 -3.99 -1.84
N ALA A 46 -7.07 -4.08 -0.51
CA ALA A 46 -6.48 -5.19 0.23
C ALA A 46 -7.07 -6.54 -0.22
N ALA A 47 -8.40 -6.63 -0.37
CA ALA A 47 -9.07 -7.83 -0.86
C ALA A 47 -8.66 -8.17 -2.30
N ALA A 48 -8.61 -7.17 -3.19
CA ALA A 48 -8.20 -7.38 -4.58
C ALA A 48 -6.75 -7.90 -4.69
N LEU A 49 -5.80 -7.31 -3.96
CA LEU A 49 -4.40 -7.75 -3.95
C LEU A 49 -4.24 -9.16 -3.34
N ALA A 50 -5.03 -9.49 -2.32
CA ALA A 50 -5.05 -10.83 -1.74
C ALA A 50 -5.55 -11.88 -2.76
N LEU A 51 -6.63 -11.57 -3.48
CA LEU A 51 -7.17 -12.45 -4.54
C LEU A 51 -6.16 -12.63 -5.69
N LEU A 52 -5.55 -11.55 -6.17
CA LEU A 52 -4.54 -11.63 -7.22
C LEU A 52 -3.32 -12.44 -6.80
N THR A 53 -2.87 -12.28 -5.55
CA THR A 53 -1.78 -13.08 -4.98
C THR A 53 -2.15 -14.56 -4.92
N HIS A 54 -3.38 -14.87 -4.48
CA HIS A 54 -3.89 -16.24 -4.40
C HIS A 54 -3.91 -16.90 -5.79
N HIS A 55 -4.35 -16.18 -6.82
CA HIS A 55 -4.42 -16.67 -8.20
C HIS A 55 -3.12 -16.50 -9.00
N ARG A 56 -2.02 -16.08 -8.36
CA ARG A 56 -0.71 -15.82 -9.02
C ARG A 56 -0.81 -14.84 -10.21
N GLY A 57 -1.75 -13.90 -10.13
CA GLY A 57 -1.92 -12.85 -11.13
C GLY A 57 -0.75 -11.84 -11.11
N PRO A 58 -0.43 -11.20 -12.25
CA PRO A 58 0.61 -10.19 -12.33
C PRO A 58 0.17 -8.94 -11.56
N SER A 59 0.64 -8.79 -10.32
CA SER A 59 0.23 -7.69 -9.45
C SER A 59 1.25 -7.45 -8.32
N PRO A 60 1.23 -6.24 -7.70
CA PRO A 60 1.86 -6.04 -6.40
C PRO A 60 1.31 -7.04 -5.37
N ARG A 61 2.15 -7.52 -4.47
CA ARG A 61 1.69 -8.33 -3.33
C ARG A 61 1.29 -7.41 -2.19
N LEU A 62 0.18 -7.71 -1.53
CA LEU A 62 -0.15 -7.08 -0.27
C LEU A 62 0.85 -7.54 0.81
N LEU A 63 1.53 -6.59 1.46
CA LEU A 63 2.45 -6.85 2.57
C LEU A 63 1.73 -6.67 3.91
N HIS A 64 0.98 -5.58 4.05
CA HIS A 64 0.15 -5.31 5.22
C HIS A 64 -0.96 -4.32 4.87
N ALA A 65 -1.99 -4.27 5.71
CA ALA A 65 -3.02 -3.25 5.65
C ALA A 65 -3.62 -3.05 7.03
N ASP A 66 -4.12 -1.84 7.27
CA ASP A 66 -4.97 -1.53 8.42
C ASP A 66 -6.13 -0.68 7.92
N VAL A 67 -7.32 -1.28 7.94
CA VAL A 67 -8.56 -0.66 7.45
C VAL A 67 -9.29 0.11 8.54
N GLU A 68 -8.95 -0.12 9.81
CA GLU A 68 -9.62 0.49 10.96
C GLU A 68 -8.90 1.76 11.44
N ARG A 69 -7.60 1.88 11.12
CA ARG A 69 -6.81 3.07 11.43
C ARG A 69 -7.24 4.29 10.62
N GLN A 70 -6.93 5.47 11.13
CA GLN A 70 -7.16 6.75 10.46
C GLN A 70 -5.82 7.50 10.29
N PRO A 71 -5.39 7.77 9.05
CA PRO A 71 -5.97 7.28 7.80
C PRO A 71 -5.83 5.75 7.66
N ALA A 72 -6.78 5.13 6.95
CA ALA A 72 -6.69 3.72 6.59
C ALA A 72 -5.59 3.54 5.53
N TRP A 73 -4.92 2.39 5.52
CA TRP A 73 -3.73 2.23 4.68
C TRP A 73 -3.47 0.81 4.18
N THR A 74 -2.76 0.73 3.06
CA THR A 74 -2.18 -0.51 2.52
C THR A 74 -0.70 -0.34 2.26
N ALA A 75 0.07 -1.42 2.46
CA ALA A 75 1.45 -1.53 2.06
C ALA A 75 1.59 -2.69 1.08
N GLN A 76 2.18 -2.43 -0.08
CA GLN A 76 2.30 -3.39 -1.17
C GLN A 76 3.73 -3.44 -1.71
N SER A 77 4.14 -4.59 -2.25
CA SER A 77 5.46 -4.71 -2.88
C SER A 77 5.59 -3.79 -4.09
N VAL A 78 6.80 -3.33 -4.38
CA VAL A 78 7.08 -2.69 -5.67
C VAL A 78 6.97 -3.74 -6.78
N VAL A 79 6.26 -3.43 -7.86
CA VAL A 79 6.28 -4.23 -9.09
C VAL A 79 7.49 -3.78 -9.89
N ARG A 80 8.43 -4.70 -10.13
CA ARG A 80 9.52 -4.46 -11.08
C ARG A 80 9.02 -4.86 -12.46
N ALA A 81 9.15 -3.94 -13.42
CA ALA A 81 8.89 -4.21 -14.84
C ALA A 81 10.05 -5.01 -15.45
#